data_AF-A0A4Q2Y8A0-F1
#
_entry.id   AF-A0A4Q2Y8A0-F1
#
_cell.length_a   1.000
_cell.length_b   1.000
_cell.length_c   1.000
_cell.angle_alpha   90.00
_cell.angle_beta   90.00
_cell.angle_gamma   90.00
#
_symmetry.space_group_name_H-M   'P 1'
#
loop_
_entity.id
_entity.type
_entity.pdbx_description
1 polymer ?
#
loop_
_entity_poly.entity_id
_entity_poly.type
_entity_poly.pdbx_seq_one_letter_code
_entity_poly.pdbx_strand_id
1 'polypeptide(L)'
;MSRLLEALHSLSPEFCSRIPSAFYLTADSVAASLAAAGLKLDYTLVPDIDSGDWDDETLMELVFRDHWHFHKGRMLIHPPACSRHGLPDFECDAGALASFVRDFSLEMLFDGDVIFPAPASGTLTVFQHKGAFSHARL
;
A
#
# COMPACT_ATOMS: atom_id res chain seq x y z
N MET A 1 -5.81 0.37 -18.68
CA MET A 1 -5.24 -0.30 -17.50
C MET A 1 -5.52 0.61 -16.29
N SER A 2 -5.71 0.09 -15.07
CA SER A 2 -5.91 1.01 -13.93
C SER A 2 -4.58 1.73 -13.63
N ARG A 3 -4.66 2.97 -13.13
CA ARG A 3 -3.47 3.78 -12.79
C ARG A 3 -2.58 3.07 -11.78
N LEU A 4 -3.18 2.30 -10.89
CA LEU A 4 -2.46 1.50 -9.91
C LEU A 4 -1.65 0.36 -10.53
N LEU A 5 -2.20 -0.35 -11.51
CA LEU A 5 -1.44 -1.37 -12.23
C LEU A 5 -0.30 -0.74 -13.02
N GLU A 6 -0.54 0.40 -13.68
CA GLU A 6 0.52 1.16 -14.35
C GLU A 6 1.62 1.57 -13.37
N ALA A 7 1.24 2.04 -12.18
CA ALA A 7 2.18 2.37 -11.11
C ALA A 7 2.99 1.15 -10.66
N LEU A 8 2.34 0.02 -10.37
CA LEU A 8 3.04 -1.21 -9.99
C LEU A 8 3.96 -1.72 -11.11
N HIS A 9 3.48 -1.79 -12.34
CA HIS A 9 4.26 -2.22 -13.50
C HIS A 9 5.45 -1.31 -13.77
N SER A 10 5.35 -0.02 -13.43
CA SER A 10 6.47 0.92 -13.50
C SER A 10 7.51 0.73 -12.39
N LEU A 11 7.11 0.17 -11.25
CA LEU A 11 7.99 -0.12 -10.12
C LEU A 11 8.83 -1.37 -10.34
N SER A 12 8.27 -2.41 -10.97
CA SER A 12 9.01 -3.61 -11.33
C SER A 12 8.34 -4.37 -12.48
N PRO A 13 9.13 -4.86 -13.47
CA PRO A 13 8.61 -5.63 -14.60
C PRO A 13 8.01 -6.99 -14.17
N GLU A 14 8.41 -7.54 -13.03
CA GLU A 14 7.87 -8.79 -12.50
C GLU A 14 6.37 -8.67 -12.19
N PHE A 15 5.91 -7.49 -11.76
CA PHE A 15 4.49 -7.22 -11.56
C PHE A 15 3.67 -7.36 -12.84
N CYS A 16 4.22 -7.05 -14.02
CA CYS A 16 3.52 -7.19 -15.30
C CYS A 16 3.09 -8.64 -15.56
N SER A 17 3.96 -9.60 -15.19
CA SER A 17 3.74 -11.02 -15.45
C SER A 17 2.77 -11.66 -14.45
N ARG A 18 2.75 -11.18 -13.21
CA ARG A 18 2.05 -11.81 -12.08
C ARG A 18 0.80 -11.08 -11.63
N ILE A 19 0.74 -9.77 -11.87
CA ILE A 19 -0.42 -8.92 -11.61
C ILE A 19 -0.83 -8.26 -12.94
N PRO A 20 -1.29 -9.05 -13.94
CA PRO A 20 -1.60 -8.51 -15.27
C PRO A 20 -2.89 -7.67 -15.28
N SER A 21 -3.73 -7.78 -14.25
CA SER A 21 -4.97 -7.01 -14.10
C SER A 21 -5.36 -6.85 -12.63
N ALA A 22 -6.32 -5.96 -12.35
CA ALA A 22 -6.75 -5.63 -11.00
C ALA A 22 -7.40 -6.84 -10.29
N PHE A 23 -7.92 -7.80 -11.05
CA PHE A 23 -8.45 -9.06 -10.52
C PHE A 23 -7.39 -9.86 -9.74
N TYR A 24 -6.12 -9.74 -10.11
CA TYR A 24 -5.01 -10.43 -9.46
C TYR A 24 -4.37 -9.62 -8.34
N LEU A 25 -4.81 -8.39 -8.11
CA LEU A 25 -4.13 -7.48 -7.20
C LEU A 25 -4.51 -7.77 -5.74
N THR A 26 -3.57 -8.37 -5.02
CA THR A 26 -3.62 -8.59 -3.58
C THR A 26 -2.25 -8.34 -2.95
N ALA A 27 -2.17 -8.10 -1.64
CA ALA A 27 -0.88 -8.01 -0.94
C ALA A 27 -0.02 -9.27 -1.14
N ASP A 28 -0.64 -10.45 -1.15
CA ASP A 28 0.03 -11.73 -1.41
C ASP A 28 0.59 -11.81 -2.83
N SER A 29 -0.16 -11.34 -3.84
CA SER A 29 0.31 -11.29 -5.22
C SER A 29 1.52 -10.36 -5.39
N VAL A 30 1.53 -9.24 -4.66
CA VAL A 30 2.64 -8.28 -4.62
C VAL A 30 3.86 -8.93 -3.98
N ALA A 31 3.70 -9.53 -2.80
CA ALA A 31 4.76 -10.24 -2.10
C ALA A 31 5.37 -11.37 -2.94
N ALA A 32 4.52 -12.19 -3.58
CA ALA A 32 4.96 -13.27 -4.47
C ALA A 32 5.70 -12.74 -5.71
N SER A 33 5.31 -11.57 -6.23
CA SER A 33 5.99 -10.95 -7.37
C SER A 33 7.38 -10.46 -7.00
N LEU A 34 7.51 -9.80 -5.84
CA LEU A 34 8.81 -9.36 -5.33
C LEU A 34 9.72 -10.54 -5.00
N ALA A 35 9.19 -11.60 -4.37
CA ALA A 35 9.94 -12.81 -4.07
C ALA A 35 10.51 -13.47 -5.33
N ALA A 36 9.76 -13.45 -6.44
CA ALA A 36 10.24 -13.95 -7.73
C ALA A 36 11.35 -13.07 -8.34
N ALA A 37 11.40 -11.78 -8.00
CA ALA A 37 12.49 -10.86 -8.35
C ALA A 37 13.72 -11.02 -7.42
N GLY A 38 13.66 -11.92 -6.44
CA GLY A 38 14.71 -12.05 -5.40
C GLY A 38 14.64 -10.99 -4.31
N LEU A 39 13.54 -10.23 -4.24
CA LEU A 39 13.29 -9.22 -3.22
C LEU A 39 12.39 -9.78 -2.13
N LYS A 40 12.68 -9.47 -0.87
CA LYS A 40 11.88 -9.90 0.27
C LYS A 40 11.23 -8.70 0.92
N LEU A 41 9.93 -8.82 1.21
CA LEU A 41 9.25 -7.91 2.12
C LEU A 41 9.54 -8.35 3.55
N ASP A 42 10.30 -7.52 4.27
CA ASP A 42 10.48 -7.69 5.71
C ASP A 42 9.36 -6.94 6.42
N TYR A 43 8.45 -7.70 7.00
CA TYR A 43 7.26 -7.17 7.65
C TYR A 43 7.54 -6.79 9.11
N THR A 44 7.07 -5.62 9.48
CA THR A 44 7.00 -5.12 10.85
C THR A 44 5.59 -5.31 11.38
N LEU A 45 5.46 -5.84 12.60
CA LEU A 45 4.16 -6.07 13.24
C LEU A 45 3.69 -4.82 14.00
N VAL A 46 2.42 -4.51 13.86
CA VAL A 46 1.68 -3.55 14.68
C VAL A 46 1.34 -4.24 16.00
N PRO A 47 1.83 -3.73 17.15
CA PRO A 47 1.48 -4.28 18.45
C PRO A 47 -0.02 -4.18 18.73
N ASP A 48 -0.61 -5.24 19.28
CA ASP A 48 -1.98 -5.26 19.81
C ASP A 48 -3.07 -4.80 18.83
N ILE A 49 -2.90 -5.02 17.51
CA ILE A 49 -3.89 -4.56 16.52
C ILE A 49 -5.29 -5.17 16.71
N ASP A 50 -5.35 -6.40 17.26
CA ASP A 50 -6.60 -7.11 17.55
C ASP A 50 -7.40 -6.46 18.69
N SER A 51 -6.83 -5.49 19.42
CA SER A 51 -7.57 -4.74 20.45
C SER A 51 -8.64 -3.83 19.86
N GLY A 52 -8.52 -3.47 18.57
CA GLY A 52 -9.47 -2.61 17.86
C GLY A 52 -9.41 -1.14 18.28
N ASP A 53 -8.39 -0.73 19.05
CA ASP A 53 -8.27 0.63 19.58
C ASP A 53 -7.55 1.61 18.64
N TRP A 54 -7.12 1.15 17.46
CA TRP A 54 -6.32 1.96 16.54
C TRP A 54 -7.20 2.56 15.45
N ASP A 55 -7.24 3.90 15.39
CA ASP A 55 -7.81 4.61 14.25
C ASP A 55 -6.84 4.66 13.06
N ASP A 56 -7.37 4.99 11.88
CA ASP A 56 -6.57 5.06 10.64
C ASP A 56 -5.44 6.09 10.74
N GLU A 57 -5.62 7.19 11.49
CA GLU A 57 -4.58 8.22 11.68
C GLU A 57 -3.41 7.66 12.50
N THR A 58 -3.68 6.94 13.58
CA THR A 58 -2.68 6.32 14.44
C THR A 58 -1.96 5.18 13.72
N LEU A 59 -2.68 4.36 12.95
CA LEU A 59 -2.05 3.32 12.11
C LEU A 59 -1.19 3.94 11.00
N MET A 60 -1.66 5.02 10.37
CA MET A 60 -0.89 5.77 9.38
C MET A 60 0.42 6.28 9.97
N GLU A 61 0.37 6.90 11.14
CA GLU A 61 1.55 7.35 11.84
C GLU A 61 2.49 6.19 12.11
N LEU A 62 2.00 5.08 12.67
CA LEU A 62 2.84 3.92 13.00
C LEU A 62 3.51 3.31 11.76
N VAL A 63 2.76 3.11 10.68
CA VAL A 63 3.26 2.51 9.43
C VAL A 63 4.33 3.41 8.81
N PHE A 64 4.06 4.72 8.70
CA PHE A 64 4.91 5.60 7.91
C PHE A 64 5.92 6.42 8.74
N ARG A 65 5.85 6.48 10.08
CA ARG A 65 6.69 7.35 10.94
C ARG A 65 8.16 7.35 10.53
N ASP A 66 8.72 6.17 10.39
CA ASP A 66 10.15 5.98 10.14
C ASP A 66 10.49 5.96 8.63
N HIS A 67 9.47 6.03 7.75
CA HIS A 67 9.58 5.84 6.30
C HIS A 67 8.98 7.00 5.48
N TRP A 68 8.44 8.04 6.12
CA TRP A 68 7.82 9.21 5.45
C TRP A 68 8.70 9.82 4.36
N HIS A 69 10.00 9.88 4.61
CA HIS A 69 10.99 10.46 3.71
C HIS A 69 11.36 9.57 2.51
N PHE A 70 10.97 8.29 2.53
CA PHE A 70 11.21 7.37 1.41
C PHE A 70 10.25 7.60 0.26
N HIS A 71 9.04 8.05 0.54
CA HIS A 71 8.00 8.25 -0.46
C HIS A 71 8.08 9.66 -1.05
N LYS A 72 8.00 9.79 -2.37
CA LYS A 72 8.01 11.08 -3.07
C LYS A 72 7.02 11.13 -4.22
N GLY A 73 6.53 12.33 -4.50
CA GLY A 73 5.60 12.60 -5.58
C GLY A 73 4.25 11.96 -5.31
N ARG A 74 3.61 11.50 -6.38
CA ARG A 74 2.26 10.93 -6.31
C ARG A 74 2.29 9.54 -5.68
N MET A 75 1.44 9.35 -4.67
CA MET A 75 1.13 8.06 -4.07
C MET A 75 -0.29 7.65 -4.45
N LEU A 76 -0.43 6.40 -4.90
CA LEU A 76 -1.73 5.77 -5.03
C LEU A 76 -2.01 4.94 -3.77
N ILE A 77 -3.27 4.78 -3.43
CA ILE A 77 -3.69 4.03 -2.26
C ILE A 77 -4.82 3.10 -2.68
N HIS A 78 -4.58 1.80 -2.51
CA HIS A 78 -5.52 0.76 -2.87
C HIS A 78 -5.97 -0.04 -1.65
N PRO A 79 -7.04 0.39 -0.97
CA PRO A 79 -7.70 -0.40 0.05
C PRO A 79 -8.54 -1.53 -0.56
N PRO A 80 -8.94 -2.55 0.24
CA PRO A 80 -9.74 -3.68 -0.23
C PRO A 80 -11.06 -3.26 -0.88
N ALA A 81 -11.67 -2.17 -0.39
CA ALA A 81 -12.92 -1.64 -0.90
C ALA A 81 -12.86 -1.30 -2.41
N CYS A 82 -11.70 -0.85 -2.92
CA CYS A 82 -11.51 -0.54 -4.34
C CYS A 82 -11.73 -1.78 -5.20
N SER A 83 -11.11 -2.90 -4.85
CA SER A 83 -11.29 -4.17 -5.56
C SER A 83 -12.67 -4.80 -5.32
N ARG A 84 -13.16 -4.80 -4.07
CA ARG A 84 -14.45 -5.45 -3.70
C ARG A 84 -15.66 -4.75 -4.33
N HIS A 85 -15.64 -3.43 -4.42
CA HIS A 85 -16.78 -2.62 -4.85
C HIS A 85 -16.56 -1.94 -6.20
N GLY A 86 -15.42 -2.15 -6.86
CA GLY A 86 -15.08 -1.51 -8.13
C GLY A 86 -14.93 0.01 -8.00
N LEU A 87 -14.46 0.49 -6.84
CA LEU A 87 -14.21 1.90 -6.59
C LEU A 87 -12.85 2.31 -7.18
N PRO A 88 -12.70 3.58 -7.60
CA PRO A 88 -11.40 4.09 -8.03
C PRO A 88 -10.38 4.06 -6.88
N ASP A 89 -9.11 3.95 -7.22
CA ASP A 89 -8.00 4.10 -6.28
C ASP A 89 -7.95 5.54 -5.76
N PHE A 90 -7.51 5.70 -4.52
CA PHE A 90 -7.25 7.03 -3.97
C PHE A 90 -5.86 7.50 -4.41
N GLU A 91 -5.69 8.82 -4.47
CA GLU A 91 -4.46 9.45 -4.97
C GLU A 91 -4.17 10.71 -4.15
N CYS A 92 -2.94 10.84 -3.65
CA CYS A 92 -2.46 12.02 -2.97
C CYS A 92 -0.98 12.29 -3.27
N ASP A 93 -0.48 13.46 -2.87
CA ASP A 93 0.97 13.64 -2.74
C ASP A 93 1.46 12.84 -1.52
N ALA A 94 2.59 12.15 -1.65
CA ALA A 94 3.18 11.36 -0.57
C ALA A 94 3.46 12.20 0.69
N GLY A 95 3.86 13.48 0.51
CA GLY A 95 4.08 14.41 1.61
C GLY A 95 2.80 14.92 2.27
N ALA A 96 1.64 14.66 1.67
CA ALA A 96 0.31 15.06 2.15
C ALA A 96 -0.57 13.87 2.58
N LEU A 97 -0.02 12.65 2.63
CA LEU A 97 -0.77 11.44 2.93
C LEU A 97 -1.41 11.47 4.32
N ALA A 98 -0.72 11.96 5.35
CA ALA A 98 -1.29 12.07 6.70
C ALA A 98 -2.52 13.01 6.72
N SER A 99 -2.40 14.19 6.11
CA SER A 99 -3.54 15.11 5.95
C SER A 99 -4.65 14.50 5.10
N PHE A 100 -4.31 13.75 4.06
CA PHE A 100 -5.28 13.09 3.18
C PHE A 100 -6.14 12.08 3.96
N VAL A 101 -5.51 11.21 4.76
CA VAL A 101 -6.25 10.20 5.54
C VAL A 101 -7.17 10.85 6.58
N ARG A 102 -6.69 11.89 7.26
CA ARG A 102 -7.48 12.65 8.22
C ARG A 102 -8.67 13.38 7.58
N ASP A 103 -8.44 14.06 6.45
CA ASP A 103 -9.47 14.90 5.82
C ASP A 103 -10.57 14.07 5.14
N PHE A 104 -10.23 12.89 4.63
CA PHE A 104 -11.18 11.98 3.97
C PHE A 104 -11.85 10.99 4.93
N SER A 105 -11.41 10.95 6.20
CA SER A 105 -11.92 10.04 7.24
C SER A 105 -12.25 8.67 6.66
N LEU A 106 -11.22 8.02 6.10
CA LEU A 106 -11.44 6.83 5.29
C LEU A 106 -12.06 5.67 6.09
N GLU A 107 -12.04 5.74 7.44
CA GLU A 107 -12.64 4.87 8.49
C GLU A 107 -12.39 3.36 8.34
N MET A 108 -11.87 2.94 7.20
CA MET A 108 -11.72 1.60 6.69
C MET A 108 -10.47 1.54 5.81
N LEU A 109 -9.55 2.52 5.89
CA LEU A 109 -8.32 2.45 5.10
C LEU A 109 -7.58 1.17 5.45
N PHE A 110 -7.43 0.87 6.74
CA PHE A 110 -6.75 -0.32 7.25
C PHE A 110 -7.70 -1.46 7.65
N ASP A 111 -8.91 -1.54 7.07
CA ASP A 111 -9.87 -2.63 7.30
C ASP A 111 -9.45 -3.97 6.67
N GLY A 112 -8.37 -3.96 5.90
CA GLY A 112 -7.78 -5.13 5.29
C GLY A 112 -6.42 -4.84 4.67
N ASP A 113 -6.09 -5.56 3.60
CA ASP A 113 -4.81 -5.37 2.91
C ASP A 113 -4.80 -4.09 2.07
N VAL A 114 -3.78 -3.26 2.26
CA VAL A 114 -3.64 -1.96 1.58
C VAL A 114 -2.31 -1.88 0.86
N ILE A 115 -2.33 -1.36 -0.36
CA ILE A 115 -1.15 -1.23 -1.21
C ILE A 115 -0.94 0.24 -1.56
N PHE A 116 0.26 0.75 -1.28
CA PHE A 116 0.65 2.15 -1.52
C PHE A 116 1.87 2.23 -2.45
N PRO A 117 1.68 2.20 -3.78
CA PRO A 117 2.79 2.45 -4.68
C PRO A 117 3.04 3.96 -4.83
N ALA A 118 4.31 4.33 -4.78
CA ALA A 118 4.81 5.66 -5.12
C ALA A 118 5.91 5.53 -6.21
N PRO A 119 5.52 5.54 -7.49
CA PRO A 119 6.42 5.31 -8.63
C PRO A 119 7.59 6.27 -8.71
N ALA A 120 7.38 7.55 -8.39
CA ALA A 120 8.41 8.57 -8.53
C ALA A 120 9.60 8.36 -7.58
N SER A 121 9.38 7.72 -6.43
CA SER A 121 10.43 7.34 -5.49
C SER A 121 10.92 5.90 -5.64
N GLY A 122 10.30 5.09 -6.51
CA GLY A 122 10.61 3.66 -6.60
C GLY A 122 10.24 2.93 -5.31
N THR A 123 9.14 3.30 -4.65
CA THR A 123 8.78 2.72 -3.35
C THR A 123 7.40 2.10 -3.35
N LEU A 124 7.23 1.06 -2.56
CA LEU A 124 6.00 0.33 -2.34
C LEU A 124 5.81 0.09 -0.85
N THR A 125 4.66 0.45 -0.31
CA THR A 125 4.25 0.01 1.02
C THR A 125 3.10 -0.98 0.90
N VAL A 126 3.16 -2.04 1.68
CA VAL A 126 2.08 -3.01 1.81
C VAL A 126 1.72 -3.09 3.28
N PHE A 127 0.44 -2.90 3.59
CA PHE A 127 -0.15 -3.22 4.87
C PHE A 127 -1.02 -4.47 4.72
N GLN A 128 -0.93 -5.39 5.67
CA GLN A 128 -1.73 -6.60 5.72
C GLN A 128 -2.74 -6.50 6.85
N HIS A 129 -3.94 -7.02 6.63
CA HIS A 129 -5.06 -7.02 7.58
C HIS A 129 -4.75 -7.61 8.96
N LYS A 130 -3.65 -8.36 9.12
CA LYS A 130 -3.19 -8.90 10.40
C LYS A 130 -2.28 -7.94 11.19
N GLY A 131 -2.25 -6.66 10.80
CA GLY A 131 -1.37 -5.66 11.39
C GLY A 131 0.09 -5.92 11.09
N ALA A 132 0.42 -6.23 9.85
CA ALA A 132 1.81 -6.33 9.41
C ALA A 132 2.03 -5.38 8.24
N PHE A 133 3.11 -4.61 8.25
CA PHE A 133 3.43 -3.71 7.15
C PHE A 133 4.88 -3.83 6.70
N SER A 134 5.14 -3.52 5.44
CA SER A 134 6.49 -3.51 4.88
C SER A 134 6.65 -2.37 3.89
N HIS A 135 7.83 -1.77 3.88
CA HIS A 135 8.25 -0.77 2.90
C HIS A 135 9.36 -1.38 2.05
N ALA A 136 9.16 -1.41 0.74
CA ALA A 136 10.18 -1.83 -0.21
C ALA A 136 10.60 -0.64 -1.08
N ARG A 137 11.90 -0.60 -1.38
CA ARG A 137 12.47 0.24 -2.42
C ARG A 137 12.91 -0.65 -3.58
N LEU A 138 12.45 -0.30 -4.77
CA LEU A 138 12.52 -1.09 -6.01
C LEU A 138 13.36 -0.35 -7.05
#